data_AF-A0A0C3P9Q0-F1
#
_entry.id   AF-A0A0C3P9Q0-F1
#
_cell.length_a   1.000
_cell.length_b   1.000
_cell.length_c   1.000
_cell.angle_alpha   90.00
_cell.angle_beta   90.00
_cell.angle_gamma   90.00
#
_symmetry.space_group_name_H-M   'P 1'
#
loop_
_entity.id
_entity.type
_entity.pdbx_description
1 polymer ?
#
loop_
_entity_poly.entity_id
_entity_poly.type
_entity_poly.pdbx_seq_one_letter_code
_entity_poly.pdbx_strand_id
1 'polypeptide(L)'
;KRMWAIFEEAGIFACACRHGLILWLVDMVRSGELAKYPLAVISKALETLDDNPMIGYDIGCAMETTVKRSSLGREFSRRKAKFCVPAFHAYSHNHVCQMHFHPNNIKGMGIEDVETLERVFSGSNALAPIIRYMSAYRRRLYIEAYFRQWDEDKSL
;
A
#
# COMPACT_ATOMS: atom_id res chain seq x y z
N LYS A 1 -22.89 -5.49 0.58
CA LYS A 1 -21.93 -4.68 -0.23
C LYS A 1 -22.68 -3.56 -0.98
N ARG A 2 -23.05 -2.45 -0.34
CA ARG A 2 -23.65 -1.26 -1.02
C ARG A 2 -23.39 0.07 -0.27
N MET A 3 -22.42 0.13 0.63
CA MET A 3 -22.14 1.35 1.41
C MET A 3 -21.29 2.38 0.64
N TRP A 4 -20.46 1.92 -0.31
CA TRP A 4 -19.50 2.75 -1.05
C TRP A 4 -20.12 3.65 -2.13
N ALA A 5 -21.40 3.45 -2.48
CA ALA A 5 -22.05 4.19 -3.56
C ALA A 5 -22.57 5.58 -3.15
N ILE A 6 -22.44 5.95 -1.87
CA ILE A 6 -22.96 7.21 -1.32
C ILE A 6 -21.90 8.33 -1.36
N PHE A 7 -20.62 7.98 -1.33
CA PHE A 7 -19.52 8.94 -1.26
C PHE A 7 -18.71 8.99 -2.56
N GLU A 8 -18.29 10.19 -2.96
CA GLU A 8 -17.41 10.36 -4.12
C GLU A 8 -16.02 9.81 -3.85
N GLU A 9 -15.40 10.15 -2.74
CA GLU A 9 -14.21 9.48 -2.21
C GLU A 9 -14.62 8.37 -1.24
N ALA A 10 -14.42 7.12 -1.65
CA ALA A 10 -14.77 5.95 -0.84
C ALA A 10 -13.71 5.63 0.23
N GLY A 11 -12.48 6.11 0.08
CA GLY A 11 -11.38 5.85 1.01
C GLY A 11 -10.04 6.34 0.47
N ILE A 12 -8.96 5.87 1.09
CA ILE A 12 -7.58 6.11 0.65
C ILE A 12 -6.88 4.80 0.32
N PHE A 13 -6.02 4.82 -0.69
CA PHE A 13 -4.95 3.85 -0.87
C PHE A 13 -3.66 4.50 -0.36
N ALA A 14 -2.88 3.78 0.44
CA ALA A 14 -1.69 4.32 1.08
C ALA A 14 -0.47 3.45 0.80
N CYS A 15 0.70 4.09 0.81
CA CYS A 15 2.00 3.44 0.81
C CYS A 15 2.81 4.00 1.97
N ALA A 16 3.46 3.12 2.73
CA ALA A 16 4.34 3.47 3.82
C ALA A 16 5.67 2.74 3.67
N CYS A 17 6.74 3.30 4.22
CA CYS A 17 8.00 2.57 4.36
C CYS A 17 7.93 1.59 5.54
N ARG A 18 8.98 0.76 5.68
CA ARG A 18 9.09 -0.20 6.80
C ARG A 18 9.06 0.44 8.20
N HIS A 19 9.44 1.71 8.32
CA HIS A 19 9.41 2.46 9.58
C HIS A 19 8.02 3.00 9.92
N GLY A 20 7.02 2.79 9.05
CA GLY A 20 5.67 3.29 9.25
C GLY A 20 5.44 4.73 8.79
N LEU A 21 6.44 5.38 8.17
CA LEU A 21 6.29 6.71 7.58
C LEU A 21 5.51 6.63 6.27
N ILE A 22 4.56 7.53 6.08
CA ILE A 22 3.71 7.61 4.89
C ILE A 22 4.50 8.19 3.73
N LEU A 23 4.51 7.47 2.60
CA LEU A 23 5.19 7.90 1.38
C LEU A 23 4.20 8.57 0.43
N TRP A 24 3.08 7.90 0.14
CA TRP A 24 2.09 8.36 -0.82
C TRP A 24 0.67 7.97 -0.40
N LEU A 25 -0.27 8.86 -0.69
CA LEU A 25 -1.71 8.68 -0.46
C LEU A 25 -2.47 8.95 -1.76
N VAL A 26 -3.47 8.15 -2.05
CA VAL A 26 -4.32 8.29 -3.24
C VAL A 26 -5.79 8.15 -2.84
N ASP A 27 -6.63 9.11 -3.22
CA ASP A 27 -8.07 9.01 -3.03
C ASP A 27 -8.67 7.90 -3.91
N MET A 28 -9.44 7.00 -3.30
CA MET A 28 -10.23 6.02 -4.02
C MET A 28 -11.56 6.63 -4.46
N VAL A 29 -11.55 7.30 -5.61
CA VAL A 29 -12.72 7.99 -6.17
C VAL A 29 -13.68 7.00 -6.85
N ARG A 30 -14.92 6.95 -6.34
CA ARG A 30 -16.07 6.20 -6.85
C ARG A 30 -15.80 4.71 -7.05
N SER A 31 -14.86 4.15 -6.29
CA SER A 31 -14.53 2.72 -6.31
C SER A 31 -13.96 2.27 -4.97
N GLY A 32 -13.94 0.97 -4.73
CA GLY A 32 -13.01 0.40 -3.76
C GLY A 32 -11.60 0.33 -4.34
N GLU A 33 -10.81 -0.59 -3.81
CA GLU A 33 -9.47 -0.86 -4.29
C GLU A 33 -9.50 -1.53 -5.68
N LEU A 34 -9.08 -0.79 -6.69
CA LEU A 34 -8.87 -1.25 -8.06
C LEU A 34 -7.38 -1.26 -8.37
N ALA A 35 -6.94 -2.13 -9.28
CA ALA A 35 -5.54 -2.30 -9.66
C ALA A 35 -4.83 -0.99 -10.11
N LYS A 36 -5.57 0.03 -10.55
CA LYS A 36 -5.01 1.34 -10.91
C LYS A 36 -4.27 2.03 -9.75
N TYR A 37 -4.71 1.84 -8.51
CA TYR A 37 -4.10 2.48 -7.34
C TYR A 37 -2.73 1.87 -6.99
N PRO A 38 -2.59 0.55 -6.76
CA PRO A 38 -1.28 -0.04 -6.55
C PRO A 38 -0.38 0.17 -7.77
N LEU A 39 -0.88 0.08 -9.01
CA LEU A 39 -0.07 0.36 -10.21
C LEU A 39 0.51 1.79 -10.21
N ALA A 40 -0.29 2.80 -9.85
CA ALA A 40 0.18 4.18 -9.76
C ALA A 40 1.27 4.35 -8.68
N VAL A 41 1.06 3.74 -7.50
CA VAL A 41 2.05 3.74 -6.41
C VAL A 41 3.34 3.03 -6.83
N ILE A 42 3.25 1.90 -7.51
CA ILE A 42 4.42 1.15 -8.02
C ILE A 42 5.17 1.98 -9.07
N SER A 43 4.46 2.63 -10.00
CA SER A 43 5.09 3.55 -10.96
C SER A 43 5.90 4.62 -10.22
N LYS A 44 5.28 5.24 -9.21
CA LYS A 44 5.95 6.27 -8.41
C LYS A 44 7.15 5.72 -7.63
N ALA A 45 7.04 4.52 -7.08
CA ALA A 45 8.14 3.84 -6.39
C ALA A 45 9.32 3.56 -7.33
N LEU A 46 9.07 3.09 -8.56
CA LEU A 46 10.11 2.83 -9.56
C LEU A 46 10.80 4.11 -10.06
N GLU A 47 10.10 5.24 -10.02
CA GLU A 47 10.64 6.56 -10.37
C GLU A 47 11.50 7.17 -9.25
N THR A 48 11.19 6.89 -7.99
CA THR A 48 11.71 7.65 -6.84
C THR A 48 12.65 6.85 -5.93
N LEU A 49 12.47 5.55 -5.83
CA LEU A 49 13.31 4.69 -4.99
C LEU A 49 14.50 4.14 -5.79
N ASP A 50 15.53 3.76 -5.04
CA ASP A 50 16.69 3.06 -5.59
C ASP A 50 16.35 1.64 -6.06
N ASP A 51 17.31 1.00 -6.71
CA ASP A 51 17.18 -0.36 -7.21
C ASP A 51 16.96 -1.38 -6.09
N ASN A 52 16.30 -2.48 -6.44
CA ASN A 52 15.87 -3.58 -5.58
C ASN A 52 14.80 -3.19 -4.52
N PRO A 53 13.78 -2.37 -4.86
CA PRO A 53 12.73 -2.07 -3.89
C PRO A 53 11.93 -3.34 -3.59
N MET A 54 11.61 -3.52 -2.32
CA MET A 54 10.77 -4.60 -1.82
C MET A 54 9.38 -4.06 -1.51
N ILE A 55 8.36 -4.58 -2.21
CA ILE A 55 7.00 -4.06 -2.15
C ILE A 55 6.12 -5.06 -1.42
N GLY A 56 5.65 -4.67 -0.23
CA GLY A 56 4.65 -5.40 0.53
C GLY A 56 3.24 -5.19 0.00
N TYR A 57 2.51 -6.27 -0.29
CA TYR A 57 1.11 -6.18 -0.70
C TYR A 57 0.40 -7.53 -0.53
N ASP A 58 -0.82 -7.54 -0.01
CA ASP A 58 -1.59 -8.77 0.31
C ASP A 58 -1.68 -9.72 -0.87
N ILE A 59 -1.96 -9.16 -2.05
CA ILE A 59 -2.03 -9.93 -3.31
C ILE A 59 -0.74 -9.79 -4.13
N GLY A 60 0.40 -9.54 -3.48
CA GLY A 60 1.69 -9.28 -4.11
C GLY A 60 2.09 -10.32 -5.16
N CYS A 61 1.79 -11.61 -4.93
CA CYS A 61 2.04 -12.68 -5.89
C CYS A 61 1.26 -12.50 -7.23
N ALA A 62 -0.01 -12.12 -7.14
CA ALA A 62 -0.84 -11.86 -8.32
C ALA A 62 -0.47 -10.50 -8.94
N MET A 63 -0.19 -9.51 -8.08
CA MET A 63 0.18 -8.17 -8.50
C MET A 63 1.51 -8.16 -9.28
N GLU A 64 2.47 -8.99 -8.90
CA GLU A 64 3.72 -9.12 -9.66
C GLU A 64 3.45 -9.52 -11.12
N THR A 65 2.53 -10.46 -11.34
CA THR A 65 2.11 -10.88 -12.68
C THR A 65 1.47 -9.72 -13.45
N THR A 66 0.58 -8.97 -12.79
CA THR A 66 -0.07 -7.78 -13.36
C THR A 66 0.96 -6.72 -13.77
N VAL A 67 1.93 -6.41 -12.90
CA VAL A 67 2.98 -5.42 -13.17
C VAL A 67 3.86 -5.87 -14.33
N LYS A 68 4.35 -7.11 -14.32
CA LYS A 68 5.20 -7.67 -15.39
C LYS A 68 4.51 -7.65 -16.76
N ARG A 69 3.17 -7.73 -16.81
CA ARG A 69 2.37 -7.66 -18.03
C ARG A 69 1.89 -6.25 -18.41
N SER A 70 2.18 -5.25 -17.58
CA SER A 70 1.84 -3.85 -17.84
C SER A 70 2.99 -3.10 -18.49
N SER A 71 2.78 -1.81 -18.80
CA SER A 71 3.84 -0.90 -19.24
C SER A 71 4.98 -0.75 -18.22
N LEU A 72 4.75 -1.08 -16.94
CA LEU A 72 5.76 -1.02 -15.89
C LEU A 72 6.72 -2.22 -15.88
N GLY A 73 6.41 -3.32 -16.60
CA GLY A 73 7.12 -4.59 -16.46
C GLY A 73 8.61 -4.53 -16.79
N ARG A 74 8.97 -3.75 -17.81
CA ARG A 74 10.38 -3.54 -18.21
C ARG A 74 11.16 -2.84 -17.10
N GLU A 75 10.59 -1.77 -16.56
CA GLU A 75 11.24 -0.97 -15.52
C GLU A 75 11.31 -1.72 -14.19
N PHE A 76 10.21 -2.39 -13.80
CA PHE A 76 10.15 -3.25 -12.63
C PHE A 76 11.26 -4.32 -12.64
N SER A 77 11.46 -4.96 -13.80
CA SER A 77 12.51 -5.97 -13.98
C SER A 77 13.91 -5.35 -13.98
N ARG A 78 14.10 -4.22 -14.67
CA ARG A 78 15.39 -3.49 -14.72
C ARG A 78 15.85 -3.07 -13.32
N ARG A 79 14.92 -2.55 -12.52
CA ARG A 79 15.13 -2.13 -11.13
C ARG A 79 15.24 -3.31 -10.17
N LYS A 80 15.05 -4.56 -10.62
CA LYS A 80 15.03 -5.76 -9.77
C LYS A 80 14.04 -5.64 -8.60
N ALA A 81 12.94 -4.92 -8.82
CA ALA A 81 11.87 -4.79 -7.84
C ALA A 81 11.23 -6.16 -7.56
N LYS A 82 10.76 -6.36 -6.34
CA LYS A 82 10.14 -7.62 -5.90
C LYS A 82 8.91 -7.36 -5.06
N PHE A 83 8.00 -8.33 -5.05
CA PHE A 83 6.89 -8.34 -4.12
C PHE A 83 7.14 -9.27 -2.94
N CYS A 84 6.54 -8.92 -1.80
CA CYS A 84 6.37 -9.74 -0.63
C CYS A 84 4.88 -9.73 -0.26
N VAL A 85 4.35 -10.87 0.20
CA VAL A 85 3.03 -10.95 0.83
C VAL A 85 3.22 -10.85 2.34
N PRO A 86 2.47 -10.00 3.07
CA PRO A 86 2.61 -9.89 4.52
C PRO A 86 2.45 -11.23 5.24
N ALA A 87 3.16 -11.40 6.35
CA ALA A 87 3.34 -12.70 7.00
C ALA A 87 2.01 -13.36 7.38
N PHE A 88 1.03 -12.59 7.88
CA PHE A 88 -0.27 -13.16 8.27
C PHE A 88 -1.16 -13.46 7.06
N HIS A 89 -1.02 -12.69 5.99
CA HIS A 89 -1.73 -12.93 4.74
C HIS A 89 -1.16 -14.12 3.95
N ALA A 90 0.16 -14.33 4.00
CA ALA A 90 0.85 -15.34 3.20
C ALA A 90 0.31 -16.77 3.46
N TYR A 91 -0.07 -17.10 4.69
CA TYR A 91 -0.63 -18.41 5.03
C TYR A 91 -2.00 -18.69 4.39
N SER A 92 -2.70 -17.66 3.95
CA SER A 92 -3.98 -17.80 3.21
C SER A 92 -3.76 -18.10 1.72
N HIS A 93 -2.51 -18.07 1.25
CA HIS A 93 -2.17 -18.34 -0.14
C HIS A 93 -1.71 -19.80 -0.32
N ASN A 94 -1.67 -20.27 -1.56
CA ASN A 94 -1.18 -21.62 -1.86
C ASN A 94 0.29 -21.80 -1.47
N HIS A 95 0.71 -23.06 -1.29
CA HIS A 95 2.07 -23.41 -0.86
C HIS A 95 3.16 -22.79 -1.75
N VAL A 96 2.99 -22.78 -3.07
CA VAL A 96 3.97 -22.18 -4.00
C VAL A 96 4.12 -20.68 -3.75
N CYS A 97 3.02 -19.97 -3.51
CA CYS A 97 3.06 -18.57 -3.13
C CYS A 97 3.81 -18.35 -1.81
N GLN A 98 3.55 -19.18 -0.80
CA GLN A 98 4.25 -19.09 0.49
C GLN A 98 5.77 -19.28 0.30
N MET A 99 6.18 -20.27 -0.49
CA MET A 99 7.61 -20.54 -0.74
C MET A 99 8.36 -19.39 -1.42
N HIS A 100 7.68 -18.58 -2.23
CA HIS A 100 8.31 -17.51 -3.01
C HIS A 100 8.09 -16.09 -2.48
N PHE A 101 6.95 -15.84 -1.83
CA PHE A 101 6.52 -14.49 -1.47
C PHE A 101 6.40 -14.25 0.05
N HIS A 102 6.52 -15.29 0.88
CA HIS A 102 6.53 -15.11 2.33
C HIS A 102 7.82 -14.40 2.77
N PRO A 103 7.77 -13.41 3.69
CA PRO A 103 8.93 -12.59 4.07
C PRO A 103 10.14 -13.42 4.52
N ASN A 104 9.91 -14.43 5.36
CA ASN A 104 10.96 -15.37 5.82
C ASN A 104 11.70 -16.12 4.68
N ASN A 105 11.10 -16.25 3.51
CA ASN A 105 11.69 -16.93 2.35
C ASN A 105 12.42 -15.96 1.40
N ILE A 106 12.37 -14.65 1.68
CA ILE A 106 12.96 -13.62 0.83
C ILE A 106 14.20 -13.03 1.52
N LYS A 107 15.36 -13.25 0.91
CA LYS A 107 16.62 -12.67 1.37
C LYS A 107 16.53 -11.14 1.41
N GLY A 108 16.85 -10.56 2.57
CA GLY A 108 16.85 -9.12 2.80
C GLY A 108 15.66 -8.60 3.62
N MET A 109 14.62 -9.42 3.84
CA MET A 109 13.46 -9.03 4.65
C MET A 109 13.79 -8.91 6.15
N GLY A 110 14.74 -9.70 6.64
CA GLY A 110 15.01 -9.79 8.08
C GLY A 110 13.79 -10.37 8.81
N ILE A 111 13.37 -9.71 9.89
CA ILE A 111 12.24 -10.10 10.74
C ILE A 111 10.95 -9.30 10.46
N GLU A 112 10.90 -8.61 9.31
CA GLU A 112 9.77 -7.77 8.93
C GLU A 112 8.53 -8.61 8.63
N ASP A 113 7.38 -8.26 9.22
CA ASP A 113 6.09 -8.92 8.97
C ASP A 113 5.31 -8.30 7.82
N VAL A 114 5.65 -7.06 7.43
CA VAL A 114 5.03 -6.28 6.35
C VAL A 114 3.57 -5.91 6.65
N GLU A 115 3.17 -5.92 7.93
CA GLU A 115 1.81 -5.61 8.41
C GLU A 115 1.65 -4.11 8.77
N THR A 116 2.61 -3.27 8.39
CA THR A 116 2.68 -1.87 8.79
C THR A 116 1.45 -1.07 8.35
N LEU A 117 0.93 -1.31 7.15
CA LEU A 117 -0.27 -0.61 6.67
C LEU A 117 -1.54 -0.97 7.45
N GLU A 118 -1.68 -2.20 7.95
CA GLU A 118 -2.81 -2.57 8.81
C GLU A 118 -2.85 -1.71 10.09
N ARG A 119 -1.67 -1.46 10.68
CA ARG A 119 -1.54 -0.58 11.87
C ARG A 119 -1.84 0.88 11.53
N VAL A 120 -1.34 1.35 10.39
CA VAL A 120 -1.62 2.71 9.86
C VAL A 120 -3.12 2.90 9.66
N PHE A 121 -3.78 1.97 8.98
CA PHE A 121 -5.21 2.04 8.71
C PHE A 121 -6.03 1.94 9.99
N SER A 122 -5.66 1.04 10.90
CA SER A 122 -6.27 0.92 12.23
C SER A 122 -6.31 2.26 12.98
N GLY A 123 -5.18 2.98 13.04
CA GLY A 123 -5.11 4.30 13.64
C GLY A 123 -5.97 5.34 12.91
N SER A 124 -5.86 5.38 11.57
CA SER A 124 -6.55 6.38 10.74
C SER A 124 -8.08 6.27 10.74
N ASN A 125 -8.65 5.15 11.21
CA ASN A 125 -10.10 4.97 11.35
C ASN A 125 -10.75 6.06 12.21
N ALA A 126 -10.01 6.67 13.14
CA ALA A 126 -10.50 7.80 13.94
C ALA A 126 -10.94 9.01 13.08
N LEU A 127 -10.39 9.17 11.87
CA LEU A 127 -10.79 10.24 10.95
C LEU A 127 -12.10 9.96 10.23
N ALA A 128 -12.45 8.69 10.02
CA ALA A 128 -13.58 8.29 9.20
C ALA A 128 -14.92 8.98 9.56
N PRO A 129 -15.34 9.13 10.84
CA PRO A 129 -16.59 9.83 11.17
C PRO A 129 -16.53 11.33 10.86
N ILE A 130 -15.35 11.94 10.90
CA ILE A 130 -15.14 13.38 10.73
C ILE A 130 -15.12 13.74 9.23
N ILE A 131 -14.37 12.98 8.44
CA ILE A 131 -14.05 13.37 7.06
C ILE A 131 -15.06 12.90 6.02
N ARG A 132 -15.94 11.93 6.35
CA ARG A 132 -16.84 11.29 5.36
C ARG A 132 -17.88 12.22 4.74
N TYR A 133 -18.23 13.32 5.41
CA TYR A 133 -19.21 14.31 4.93
C TYR A 133 -18.54 15.63 4.52
N MET A 134 -17.21 15.70 4.54
CA MET A 134 -16.48 16.89 4.15
C MET A 134 -16.41 17.03 2.63
N SER A 135 -16.21 18.25 2.15
CA SER A 135 -15.77 18.46 0.78
C SER A 135 -14.41 17.81 0.54
N ALA A 136 -14.12 17.43 -0.70
CA ALA A 136 -12.86 16.81 -1.09
C ALA A 136 -11.63 17.58 -0.58
N TYR A 137 -11.67 18.92 -0.67
CA TYR A 137 -10.60 19.79 -0.17
C TYR A 137 -10.37 19.65 1.34
N ARG A 138 -11.43 19.78 2.15
CA ARG A 138 -11.32 19.69 3.62
C ARG A 138 -10.91 18.29 4.05
N ARG A 139 -11.48 17.27 3.41
CA ARG A 139 -11.11 15.87 3.62
C ARG A 139 -9.60 15.66 3.45
N ARG A 140 -9.00 16.15 2.36
CA ARG A 140 -7.56 16.05 2.10
C ARG A 140 -6.72 16.77 3.16
N LEU A 141 -7.11 17.99 3.53
CA LEU A 141 -6.41 18.76 4.57
C LEU A 141 -6.36 18.02 5.91
N TYR A 142 -7.48 17.42 6.34
CA TYR A 142 -7.53 16.65 7.60
C TYR A 142 -6.71 15.36 7.54
N ILE A 143 -6.73 14.67 6.40
CA ILE A 143 -5.91 13.46 6.19
C ILE A 143 -4.41 13.80 6.21
N GLU A 144 -4.03 14.87 5.52
CA GLU A 144 -2.65 15.36 5.48
C GLU A 144 -2.17 15.75 6.89
N ALA A 145 -2.95 16.53 7.63
CA ALA A 145 -2.62 16.92 8.99
C ALA A 145 -2.45 15.72 9.92
N TYR A 146 -3.33 14.72 9.82
CA TYR A 146 -3.24 13.50 10.61
C TYR A 146 -1.96 12.70 10.29
N PHE A 147 -1.69 12.45 9.00
CA PHE A 147 -0.52 11.63 8.64
C PHE A 147 0.80 12.37 8.83
N ARG A 148 0.80 13.70 8.81
CA ARG A 148 1.94 14.50 9.25
C ARG A 148 2.25 14.28 10.73
N GLN A 149 1.24 14.34 11.59
CA GLN A 149 1.43 14.04 13.02
C GLN A 149 1.87 12.59 13.22
N TRP A 150 1.26 11.63 12.50
CA TRP A 150 1.65 10.23 12.53
C TRP A 150 3.14 10.05 12.21
N ASP A 151 3.62 10.67 11.14
CA ASP A 151 5.03 10.58 10.75
C ASP A 151 5.97 11.23 11.77
N GLU A 152 5.57 12.37 12.35
CA GLU A 152 6.30 13.02 13.44
C GLU A 152 6.43 12.09 14.66
N ASP A 153 5.34 11.42 15.05
CA ASP A 153 5.33 10.48 16.19
C ASP A 153 6.19 9.22 15.95
N LYS A 154 6.42 8.84 14.68
CA LYS A 154 7.27 7.69 14.29
C LYS A 154 8.75 8.06 14.11
N SER A 155 9.05 9.35 13.99
CA SER A 155 10.40 9.85 13.76
C SER A 155 11.16 10.18 15.05
N LEU A 156 10.49 10.08 16.20
CA LEU A 156 11.05 10.20 17.55
C LEU A 156 11.54 8.85 18.08
#